data_AF-A0A6G1F1U5-F1
#
_entry.id   AF-A0A6G1F1U5-F1
#
_cell.length_a   1.000
_cell.length_b   1.000
_cell.length_c   1.000
_cell.angle_alpha   90.00
_cell.angle_beta   90.00
_cell.angle_gamma   90.00
#
_symmetry.space_group_name_H-M   'P 1'
#
loop_
_entity.id
_entity.type
_entity.pdbx_description
1 polymer ?
#
loop_
_entity_poly.entity_id
_entity_poly.type
_entity_poly.pdbx_seq_one_letter_code
_entity_poly.pdbx_strand_id
1 'polypeptide(L)'
;MNLESILQLLAQRGLCNVLVDFREAGGDISSLLNNFQEAKLQQKVLVELLPIWTVSQGPCDLAFGGRQSFPLMDREHKEVNGCVLLEGYV
;
A
#
# COMPACT_ATOMS: atom_id res chain seq x y z
N MET A 1 -7.77 18.01 -2.07
CA MET A 1 -7.56 17.06 -3.19
C MET A 1 -7.48 15.67 -2.57
N ASN A 2 -8.25 14.69 -3.04
CA ASN A 2 -8.24 13.32 -2.52
C ASN A 2 -7.60 12.36 -3.53
N LEU A 3 -7.29 11.13 -3.10
CA LEU A 3 -6.58 10.18 -3.96
C LEU A 3 -7.39 9.83 -5.22
N GLU A 4 -8.69 9.66 -5.09
CA GLU A 4 -9.58 9.36 -6.22
C GLU A 4 -9.49 10.44 -7.32
N SER A 5 -9.53 11.72 -6.93
CA SER A 5 -9.39 12.83 -7.86
C SER A 5 -8.01 12.85 -8.54
N ILE A 6 -6.96 12.48 -7.81
CA ILE A 6 -5.61 12.35 -8.36
C ILE A 6 -5.57 11.22 -9.39
N LEU A 7 -6.10 10.04 -9.05
CA LEU A 7 -6.14 8.90 -9.96
C LEU A 7 -6.95 9.20 -11.23
N GLN A 8 -8.08 9.90 -11.10
CA GLN A 8 -8.87 10.36 -12.25
C GLN A 8 -8.08 11.32 -13.15
N LEU A 9 -7.36 12.29 -12.57
CA LEU A 9 -6.49 13.20 -13.33
C LEU A 9 -5.36 12.45 -14.06
N LEU A 10 -4.76 11.45 -13.41
CA LEU A 10 -3.73 10.60 -14.02
C LEU A 10 -4.32 9.78 -15.17
N ALA A 11 -5.50 9.19 -14.99
CA ALA A 11 -6.21 8.45 -16.04
C ALA A 11 -6.56 9.33 -17.25
N GLN A 12 -7.02 10.56 -17.04
CA GLN A 12 -7.28 11.53 -18.12
C GLN A 12 -6.02 11.87 -18.94
N ARG A 13 -4.84 11.70 -18.35
CA ARG A 13 -3.53 11.89 -19.01
C ARG A 13 -2.97 10.60 -19.61
N GLY A 14 -3.74 9.50 -19.59
CA GLY A 14 -3.33 8.20 -20.11
C GLY A 14 -2.43 7.39 -19.16
N LEU A 15 -2.32 7.77 -17.89
CA LEU A 15 -1.58 7.03 -16.88
C LEU A 15 -2.50 5.99 -16.23
N CYS A 16 -2.43 4.77 -16.72
CA CYS A 16 -3.35 3.69 -16.34
C CYS A 16 -2.86 2.82 -15.19
N ASN A 17 -1.61 3.00 -14.73
CA ASN A 17 -1.02 2.19 -13.67
C ASN A 17 -0.25 3.11 -12.73
N VAL A 18 -0.61 3.09 -11.46
CA VAL A 18 -0.05 3.98 -10.43
C VAL A 18 0.51 3.13 -9.32
N LEU A 19 1.82 3.22 -9.11
CA LEU A 19 2.49 2.65 -7.95
C LEU A 19 2.51 3.69 -6.84
N VAL A 20 1.96 3.34 -5.68
CA VAL A 20 2.03 4.17 -4.49
C VAL A 20 3.06 3.56 -3.55
N ASP A 21 4.11 4.30 -3.28
CA ASP A 21 5.16 3.89 -2.34
C ASP A 21 4.84 4.45 -0.94
N PHE A 22 4.79 3.55 0.04
CA PHE A 22 4.46 3.86 1.43
C PHE A 22 5.69 3.87 2.35
N ARG A 23 6.89 3.66 1.81
CA ARG A 23 8.14 3.82 2.57
C ARG A 23 8.19 5.29 3.03
N GLU A 24 8.04 5.52 4.33
CA GLU A 24 7.85 6.84 4.98
C GLU A 24 6.43 7.44 4.94
N ALA A 25 5.37 6.62 4.96
CA ALA A 25 3.98 7.09 5.08
C ALA A 25 3.61 7.74 6.44
N GLY A 26 4.55 8.44 7.08
CA GLY A 26 4.30 9.44 8.11
C GLY A 26 4.09 10.82 7.49
N GLY A 27 3.30 11.67 8.14
CA GLY A 27 3.04 13.04 7.69
C GLY A 27 1.84 13.15 6.74
N ASP A 28 1.90 14.11 5.80
CA ASP A 28 0.74 14.58 5.04
C ASP A 28 0.09 13.51 4.15
N ILE A 29 0.83 12.47 3.75
CA ILE A 29 0.30 11.40 2.89
C ILE A 29 -0.68 10.48 3.63
N SER A 30 -0.57 10.35 4.96
CA SER A 30 -1.51 9.56 5.77
C SER A 30 -2.96 10.04 5.59
N SER A 31 -3.16 11.37 5.50
CA SER A 31 -4.47 11.97 5.26
C SER A 31 -5.08 11.61 3.90
N LEU A 32 -4.22 11.37 2.90
CA LEU A 32 -4.62 10.93 1.56
C LEU A 32 -5.06 9.44 1.57
N LEU A 33 -4.59 8.67 2.55
CA LEU A 33 -4.76 7.23 2.65
C LEU A 33 -5.84 6.80 3.66
N ASN A 34 -6.35 7.71 4.48
CA ASN A 34 -7.32 7.41 5.55
C ASN A 34 -8.57 6.61 5.11
N ASN A 35 -8.96 6.68 3.84
CA ASN A 35 -10.12 5.95 3.30
C ASN A 35 -9.74 5.05 2.11
N PHE A 36 -8.44 4.73 1.96
CA PHE A 36 -7.91 4.01 0.80
C PHE A 36 -8.60 2.65 0.62
N GLN A 37 -8.74 1.92 1.72
CA GLN A 37 -9.42 0.62 1.75
C GLN A 37 -10.93 0.72 1.50
N GLU A 38 -11.60 1.70 2.10
CA GLU A 38 -13.06 1.88 1.97
C GLU A 38 -13.46 2.28 0.55
N ALA A 39 -12.63 3.09 -0.10
CA ALA A 39 -12.85 3.56 -1.46
C ALA A 39 -12.49 2.51 -2.53
N LYS A 40 -11.95 1.33 -2.14
CA LYS A 40 -11.54 0.23 -3.04
C LYS A 40 -10.64 0.70 -4.18
N LEU A 41 -9.72 1.62 -3.88
CA LEU A 41 -8.84 2.22 -4.88
C LEU A 41 -7.58 1.37 -5.14
N GLN A 42 -7.26 0.41 -4.27
CA GLN A 42 -6.20 -0.56 -4.53
C GLN A 42 -6.70 -1.77 -5.32
N GLN A 43 -5.89 -2.19 -6.28
CA GLN A 43 -6.09 -3.45 -7.01
C GLN A 43 -5.08 -4.52 -6.59
N LYS A 44 -3.83 -4.10 -6.33
CA LYS A 44 -2.72 -4.99 -5.98
C LYS A 44 -1.93 -4.39 -4.82
N VAL A 45 -1.53 -5.25 -3.89
CA VAL A 45 -0.65 -4.92 -2.76
C VAL A 45 0.69 -5.60 -2.99
N LEU A 46 1.76 -4.87 -2.69
CA LEU A 46 3.14 -5.35 -2.69
C LEU A 46 3.77 -5.00 -1.35
N VAL A 47 4.31 -6.00 -0.65
CA VAL A 47 4.99 -5.82 0.64
C VAL A 47 6.38 -6.42 0.55
N GLU A 48 7.38 -5.62 0.91
CA GLU A 48 8.76 -6.08 1.10
C GLU A 48 8.98 -6.43 2.57
N LEU A 49 9.31 -7.68 2.83
CA LEU A 49 9.63 -8.20 4.16
C LEU A 49 11.15 -8.34 4.29
N LEU A 50 11.74 -7.52 5.17
CA LEU A 50 13.16 -7.57 5.49
C LEU A 50 13.42 -8.63 6.58
N PRO A 51 14.54 -9.38 6.52
CA PRO A 51 14.93 -10.34 7.56
C PRO A 51 15.53 -9.64 8.79
N ILE A 52 14.93 -8.52 9.21
CA ILE A 52 15.40 -7.67 10.30
C ILE A 52 14.30 -7.59 11.35
N TRP A 53 14.67 -7.86 12.59
CA TRP A 53 13.79 -7.67 13.74
C TRP A 53 14.08 -6.33 14.39
N THR A 54 13.21 -5.35 14.17
CA THR A 54 13.27 -4.04 14.82
C THR A 54 12.10 -3.88 15.77
N VAL A 55 12.37 -3.55 17.04
CA VAL A 55 11.31 -3.25 18.00
C VAL A 55 10.70 -1.90 17.66
N SER A 56 9.42 -1.88 17.30
CA SER A 56 8.64 -0.65 17.13
C SER A 56 8.31 -0.05 18.49
N GLN A 57 8.45 1.28 18.62
CA GLN A 57 8.01 2.05 19.80
C GLN A 57 6.53 2.48 19.72
N GLY A 58 5.81 2.08 18.66
CA GLY A 58 4.43 2.48 18.41
C GLY A 58 3.60 1.42 17.69
N PRO A 59 2.31 1.68 17.42
CA PRO A 59 1.46 0.75 16.70
C PRO A 59 2.00 0.47 15.30
N CYS A 60 2.06 -0.82 14.93
CA CYS A 60 2.40 -1.27 13.58
C CYS A 60 1.14 -1.25 12.71
N ASP A 61 0.55 -0.08 12.50
CA ASP A 61 -0.54 0.07 11.55
C ASP A 61 0.03 0.05 10.13
N LEU A 62 -0.65 -0.64 9.22
CA LEU A 62 -0.30 -0.54 7.80
C LEU A 62 -0.48 0.91 7.36
N ALA A 63 0.49 1.43 6.61
CA ALA A 63 0.55 2.81 6.13
C ALA A 63 -0.73 3.32 5.46
N PHE A 64 -1.52 2.42 4.88
CA PHE A 64 -2.75 2.71 4.16
C PHE A 64 -4.01 2.67 5.04
N GLY A 65 -3.88 2.80 6.36
CA GLY A 65 -4.97 3.15 7.26
C GLY A 65 -6.10 2.12 7.23
N GLY A 66 -5.94 1.02 7.96
CA GLY A 66 -6.99 0.02 8.13
C GLY A 66 -6.95 -0.56 9.53
N ARG A 67 -8.03 -0.39 10.29
CA ARG A 67 -8.22 -1.12 11.57
C ARG A 67 -8.57 -2.59 11.36
N GLN A 68 -8.78 -2.99 10.11
CA GLN A 68 -9.24 -4.32 9.73
C GLN A 68 -8.31 -4.89 8.66
N SER A 69 -7.87 -6.13 8.88
CA SER A 69 -7.26 -6.92 7.82
C SER A 69 -8.25 -7.16 6.68
N PHE A 70 -7.72 -7.30 5.47
CA PHE A 70 -8.50 -7.72 4.31
C PHE A 70 -7.84 -8.93 3.65
N PRO A 71 -8.63 -9.82 3.05
CA PRO A 71 -8.07 -10.96 2.35
C PRO A 71 -7.37 -10.50 1.07
N LEU A 72 -6.18 -11.03 0.82
CA LEU A 72 -5.55 -10.97 -0.51
C LEU A 72 -5.90 -12.23 -1.31
N MET A 73 -6.21 -12.07 -2.59
CA MET A 73 -6.34 -13.12 -3.59
C MET A 73 -5.03 -13.29 -4.37
N ASP A 74 -4.87 -14.45 -5.02
CA ASP A 74 -3.73 -14.77 -5.91
C ASP A 74 -2.38 -14.41 -5.30
N ARG A 75 -2.16 -14.89 -4.06
CA ARG A 75 -0.98 -14.56 -3.27
C ARG A 75 0.26 -15.23 -3.86
N GLU A 76 1.25 -14.42 -4.19
CA GLU A 76 2.56 -14.90 -4.59
C GLU A 76 3.63 -14.34 -3.65
N HIS A 77 4.73 -15.09 -3.53
CA HIS A 77 5.91 -14.61 -2.82
C HIS A 77 7.16 -14.95 -3.62
N LYS A 78 8.18 -14.10 -3.47
CA LYS A 78 9.47 -14.28 -4.13
C LYS A 78 10.59 -13.81 -3.22
N GLU A 79 11.66 -14.59 -3.15
CA GLU A 79 12.91 -14.14 -2.52
C GLU A 79 13.69 -13.24 -3.48
N VAL A 80 14.05 -12.05 -3.03
CA VAL A 80 14.79 -11.05 -3.79
C VAL A 80 15.83 -10.43 -2.88
N ASN A 81 17.12 -10.61 -3.20
CA ASN A 81 18.24 -10.00 -2.45
C ASN A 81 18.19 -10.24 -0.92
N GLY A 82 17.80 -11.45 -0.50
CA GLY A 82 17.67 -11.81 0.91
C GLY A 82 16.42 -11.25 1.60
N CYS A 83 15.52 -10.61 0.85
CA CYS A 83 14.21 -10.13 1.31
C CYS A 83 13.11 -11.00 0.71
N VAL A 84 11.92 -11.00 1.33
CA VAL A 84 10.73 -11.66 0.76
C VAL A 84 9.78 -10.60 0.24
N LEU A 85 9.53 -10.62 -1.06
CA LEU A 85 8.51 -9.82 -1.70
C LEU A 85 7.20 -10.62 -1.69
N LEU A 86 6.15 -10.05 -1.12
CA LEU A 86 4.81 -10.66 -1.06
C LEU A 86 3.84 -9.80 -1.83
N GLU A 87 3.08 -10.41 -2.74
CA GLU A 87 2.08 -9.71 -3.54
C GLU A 87 0.73 -10.42 -3.53
N GLY A 88 -0.32 -9.65 -3.79
CA GLY A 88 -1.66 -10.18 -3.95
C GLY A 88 -2.65 -9.10 -4.38
N TYR A 89 -3.81 -9.54 -4.82
CA TYR A 89 -4.89 -8.67 -5.26
C TYR A 89 -5.92 -8.49 -4.15
N VAL A 90 -6.61 -7.33 -4.12
CA VAL A 90 -7.66 -7.03 -3.13
C VAL A 90 -9.03 -7.39 -3.67
#